data_AF-A0A922M5K2-F1
#
_entry.id   AF-A0A922M5K2-F1
#
_cell.length_a   1.000
_cell.length_b   1.000
_cell.length_c   1.000
_cell.angle_alpha   90.00
_cell.angle_beta   90.00
_cell.angle_gamma   90.00
#
_symmetry.space_group_name_H-M   'P 1'
#
loop_
_entity.id
_entity.type
_entity.pdbx_description
1 polymer ?
#
loop_
_entity_poly.entity_id
_entity_poly.type
_entity_poly.pdbx_seq_one_letter_code
_entity_poly.pdbx_strand_id
1 'polypeptide(L)'
;MSLFQGFLKALHNLNDHFGNMYLNVGEPLSAREFYKQNSNVLNSSETSKPIDLQAVTPEQFKQVQSLADYVITLQQKNTVATISNLVALVLMQSLMKNEPLKLDEVYTEVEWMIQELRILGAKVFENDVKGSVDRILVVHQKMMKLDHEGRLKLIYANPTELSDEVKKKMKGTI
;
A
#
# COMPACT_ATOMS: atom_id res chain seq x y z
N MET A 1 -14.68 32.94 13.30
CA MET A 1 -13.24 32.67 13.53
C MET A 1 -12.85 31.21 13.24
N SER A 2 -13.72 30.20 13.48
CA SER A 2 -13.40 28.78 13.22
C SER A 2 -13.34 28.37 11.74
N LEU A 3 -14.17 28.96 10.87
CA LEU A 3 -14.20 28.66 9.42
C LEU A 3 -12.89 29.03 8.71
N PHE A 4 -12.31 30.18 9.06
CA PHE A 4 -11.05 30.65 8.47
C PHE A 4 -9.85 29.81 8.92
N GLN A 5 -9.81 29.42 10.21
CA GLN A 5 -8.81 28.46 10.70
C GLN A 5 -8.97 27.07 10.07
N GLY A 6 -10.21 26.61 9.86
CA GLY A 6 -10.49 25.35 9.16
C GLY A 6 -10.03 25.38 7.70
N PHE A 7 -10.28 26.48 7.00
CA PHE A 7 -9.83 26.71 5.63
C PHE A 7 -8.31 26.79 5.51
N LEU A 8 -7.64 27.51 6.40
CA LEU A 8 -6.17 27.58 6.44
C LEU A 8 -5.53 26.22 6.76
N LYS A 9 -6.12 25.44 7.68
CA LYS A 9 -5.68 24.05 7.93
C LYS A 9 -5.90 23.16 6.71
N ALA A 10 -7.03 23.29 6.02
CA ALA A 10 -7.31 22.52 4.80
C ALA A 10 -6.34 22.87 3.67
N LEU A 11 -6.02 24.15 3.47
CA LEU A 11 -5.01 24.60 2.51
C LEU A 11 -3.61 24.11 2.87
N HIS A 12 -3.25 24.11 4.15
CA HIS A 12 -1.97 23.57 4.62
C HIS A 12 -1.87 22.07 4.34
N ASN A 13 -2.91 21.30 4.71
CA ASN A 13 -2.96 19.86 4.47
C ASN A 13 -3.03 19.49 2.98
N LEU A 14 -3.62 20.34 2.13
CA LEU A 14 -3.66 20.10 0.67
C LEU A 14 -2.26 20.20 0.06
N ASN A 15 -1.37 20.95 0.68
CA ASN A 15 0.01 21.11 0.27
C ASN A 15 0.98 20.15 1.00
N ASP A 16 0.45 19.26 1.85
CA ASP A 16 1.27 18.23 2.49
C ASP A 16 1.72 17.20 1.46
N HIS A 17 3.01 16.86 1.52
CA HIS A 17 3.59 15.79 0.70
C HIS A 17 3.30 14.45 1.41
N PHE A 18 2.48 13.58 0.80
CA PHE A 18 2.11 12.27 1.37
C PHE A 18 3.05 11.13 0.94
N GLY A 19 4.19 11.47 0.33
CA GLY A 19 5.16 10.52 -0.20
C GLY A 19 4.92 10.16 -1.66
N ASN A 20 5.68 9.19 -2.16
CA ASN A 20 5.62 8.74 -3.54
C ASN A 20 4.84 7.43 -3.64
N MET A 21 3.93 7.34 -4.61
CA MET A 21 3.27 6.09 -4.98
C MET A 21 3.92 5.52 -6.23
N TYR A 22 4.30 4.24 -6.17
CA TYR A 22 4.82 3.52 -7.33
C TYR A 22 3.77 2.52 -7.80
N LEU A 23 3.37 2.64 -9.06
CA LEU A 23 2.44 1.73 -9.71
C LEU A 23 3.10 1.16 -10.96
N ASN A 24 3.23 -0.17 -11.01
CA ASN A 24 3.60 -0.88 -12.23
C ASN A 24 2.39 -1.72 -12.64
N VAL A 25 1.77 -1.33 -13.76
CA VAL A 25 0.57 -1.99 -14.28
C VAL A 25 0.88 -3.20 -15.16
N GLY A 26 2.16 -3.46 -15.45
CA GLY A 26 2.59 -4.54 -16.34
C GLY A 26 2.21 -4.32 -17.81
N GLU A 27 2.25 -5.40 -18.58
CA GLU A 27 1.84 -5.38 -19.98
C GLU A 27 0.31 -5.53 -20.11
N PRO A 28 -0.30 -4.94 -21.17
CA PRO A 28 -1.72 -5.11 -21.44
C PRO A 28 -2.12 -6.58 -21.61
N LEU A 29 -3.23 -6.98 -20.99
CA LEU A 29 -3.77 -8.33 -21.07
C LEU A 29 -4.94 -8.40 -22.06
N SER A 30 -4.90 -9.37 -22.98
CA SER A 30 -6.03 -9.72 -23.84
C SER A 30 -6.69 -11.01 -23.36
N ALA A 31 -7.96 -10.92 -22.94
CA ALA A 31 -8.74 -12.11 -22.57
C ALA A 31 -8.82 -13.12 -23.73
N ARG A 32 -8.90 -12.64 -24.98
CA ARG A 32 -8.89 -13.49 -26.16
C ARG A 32 -7.58 -14.27 -26.31
N GLU A 33 -6.44 -13.61 -26.08
CA GLU A 33 -5.14 -14.28 -26.15
C GLU A 33 -4.96 -15.26 -24.98
N PHE A 34 -5.41 -14.89 -23.77
CA PHE A 34 -5.38 -15.77 -22.60
C PHE A 34 -6.11 -17.11 -22.83
N TYR A 35 -7.29 -17.06 -23.44
CA TYR A 35 -8.08 -18.27 -23.74
C TYR A 35 -7.79 -18.91 -25.10
N LYS A 36 -6.78 -18.45 -25.85
CA LYS A 36 -6.51 -18.94 -27.22
C LYS A 36 -6.21 -20.44 -27.27
N GLN A 37 -5.60 -20.98 -26.22
CA GLN A 37 -5.33 -22.42 -26.09
C GLN A 37 -6.56 -23.23 -25.63
N ASN A 38 -7.63 -22.55 -25.21
CA ASN A 38 -8.90 -23.16 -24.79
C ASN A 38 -10.06 -22.60 -25.63
N SER A 39 -10.13 -23.02 -26.89
CA SER A 39 -11.10 -22.56 -27.89
C SER A 39 -12.56 -22.77 -27.49
N ASN A 40 -12.84 -23.67 -26.53
CA ASN A 40 -14.18 -23.94 -26.02
C ASN A 40 -14.71 -22.78 -25.16
N VAL A 41 -13.84 -21.96 -24.58
CA VAL A 41 -14.21 -20.74 -23.83
C VAL A 41 -14.71 -19.66 -24.78
N LEU A 42 -14.00 -19.47 -25.90
CA LEU A 42 -14.27 -18.40 -26.86
C LEU A 42 -15.48 -18.70 -27.75
N ASN A 43 -15.86 -19.98 -27.90
CA ASN A 43 -16.93 -20.44 -28.77
C ASN A 43 -17.98 -21.24 -27.99
N SER A 44 -18.31 -20.83 -26.77
CA SER A 44 -19.29 -21.55 -25.96
C SER A 44 -20.69 -21.47 -26.59
N SER A 45 -21.55 -22.47 -26.30
CA SER A 45 -22.94 -22.47 -26.75
C SER A 45 -23.71 -21.24 -26.29
N GLU A 46 -23.36 -20.68 -25.14
CA GLU A 46 -23.97 -19.44 -24.62
C GLU A 46 -23.55 -18.23 -25.45
N THR A 47 -22.30 -18.14 -25.89
CA THR A 47 -21.83 -17.00 -26.72
C THR A 47 -22.50 -16.93 -28.09
N SER A 48 -23.08 -18.03 -28.56
CA SER A 48 -23.84 -18.10 -29.81
C SER A 48 -25.32 -17.69 -29.67
N LYS A 49 -25.83 -17.52 -28.44
CA LYS A 49 -27.21 -17.07 -28.20
C LYS A 49 -27.32 -15.55 -28.35
N PRO A 50 -28.52 -15.01 -28.66
CA PRO A 50 -28.82 -13.59 -28.48
C PRO A 50 -28.49 -13.12 -27.06
N ILE A 51 -27.94 -11.91 -26.92
CA ILE A 51 -27.40 -11.35 -25.64
C ILE A 51 -28.40 -11.44 -24.49
N ASP A 52 -29.68 -11.22 -24.77
CA ASP A 52 -30.81 -11.28 -23.84
C ASP A 52 -31.10 -12.69 -23.29
N LEU A 53 -30.60 -13.74 -23.96
CA LEU A 53 -30.76 -15.15 -23.58
C LEU A 53 -29.47 -15.79 -23.09
N GLN A 54 -28.36 -15.04 -23.04
CA GLN A 54 -27.09 -15.54 -22.54
C GLN A 54 -27.13 -15.64 -21.03
N ALA A 55 -26.72 -16.78 -20.49
CA ALA A 55 -26.50 -16.96 -19.07
C ALA A 55 -25.03 -17.29 -18.80
N VAL A 56 -24.50 -16.79 -17.69
CA VAL A 56 -23.16 -17.22 -17.22
C VAL A 56 -23.30 -18.60 -16.61
N THR A 57 -22.81 -19.62 -17.33
CA THR A 57 -22.77 -20.99 -16.82
C THR A 57 -21.72 -21.12 -15.70
N PRO A 58 -21.84 -22.14 -14.82
CA PRO A 58 -20.82 -22.42 -13.81
C PRO A 58 -19.41 -22.61 -14.42
N GLU A 59 -19.32 -23.23 -15.59
CA GLU A 59 -18.07 -23.45 -16.31
C GLU A 59 -17.44 -22.12 -16.77
N GLN A 60 -18.26 -21.22 -17.34
CA GLN A 60 -17.82 -19.87 -17.73
C GLN A 60 -17.42 -19.04 -16.52
N PHE A 61 -18.14 -19.17 -15.41
CA PHE A 61 -17.79 -18.49 -14.17
C PHE A 61 -16.42 -18.93 -13.65
N LYS A 62 -16.12 -20.23 -13.70
CA LYS A 62 -14.81 -20.79 -13.33
C LYS A 62 -13.69 -20.28 -14.25
N GLN A 63 -13.97 -20.08 -15.54
CA GLN A 63 -13.01 -19.48 -16.47
C GLN A 63 -12.70 -18.03 -16.09
N VAL A 64 -13.74 -17.23 -15.82
CA VAL A 64 -13.58 -15.85 -15.31
C VAL A 64 -12.72 -15.82 -14.04
N GLN A 65 -12.93 -16.75 -13.10
CA GLN A 65 -12.09 -16.87 -11.91
C GLN A 65 -10.63 -17.15 -12.28
N SER A 66 -10.36 -18.08 -13.20
CA SER A 66 -8.99 -18.38 -13.64
C SER A 66 -8.28 -17.17 -14.25
N LEU A 67 -8.98 -16.36 -15.04
CA LEU A 67 -8.44 -15.10 -15.55
C LEU A 67 -8.20 -14.10 -14.42
N ALA A 68 -9.11 -14.00 -13.45
CA ALA A 68 -8.95 -13.12 -12.29
C ALA A 68 -7.72 -13.52 -11.44
N ASP A 69 -7.54 -14.81 -11.15
CA ASP A 69 -6.37 -15.33 -10.43
C ASP A 69 -5.06 -15.03 -11.16
N TYR A 70 -5.07 -15.14 -12.50
CA TYR A 70 -3.93 -14.77 -13.33
C TYR A 70 -3.64 -13.28 -13.25
N VAL A 71 -4.66 -12.42 -13.32
CA VAL A 71 -4.50 -10.96 -13.16
C VAL A 71 -3.94 -10.62 -11.78
N ILE A 72 -4.43 -11.26 -10.70
CA ILE A 72 -3.90 -11.08 -9.36
C ILE A 72 -2.42 -11.47 -9.31
N THR A 73 -2.05 -12.59 -9.92
CA THR A 73 -0.64 -13.03 -10.01
C THR A 73 0.23 -12.01 -10.74
N LEU A 74 -0.27 -11.43 -11.84
CA LEU A 74 0.42 -10.35 -12.57
C LEU A 74 0.57 -9.10 -11.72
N GLN A 75 -0.49 -8.69 -10.99
CA GLN A 75 -0.44 -7.56 -10.09
C GLN A 75 0.59 -7.78 -8.99
N GLN A 76 0.57 -8.95 -8.33
CA GLN A 76 1.55 -9.31 -7.30
C GLN A 76 2.98 -9.30 -7.82
N LYS A 77 3.23 -9.84 -9.02
CA LYS A 77 4.54 -9.82 -9.68
C LYS A 77 5.02 -8.40 -9.99
N ASN A 78 4.08 -7.48 -10.22
CA ASN A 78 4.38 -6.09 -10.52
C ASN A 78 4.36 -5.18 -9.29
N THR A 79 3.96 -5.68 -8.12
CA THR A 79 4.04 -4.95 -6.85
C THR A 79 5.48 -4.57 -6.57
N VAL A 80 5.68 -3.29 -6.25
CA VAL A 80 6.99 -2.73 -5.90
C VAL A 80 7.00 -2.44 -4.40
N ALA A 81 7.99 -2.99 -3.68
CA ALA A 81 8.21 -2.60 -2.30
C ALA A 81 8.85 -1.21 -2.28
N THR A 82 8.23 -0.28 -1.54
CA THR A 82 8.73 1.09 -1.39
C THR A 82 9.56 1.23 -0.12
N ILE A 83 10.44 2.24 -0.06
CA ILE A 83 11.22 2.55 1.15
C ILE A 83 10.32 2.79 2.37
N SER A 84 9.12 3.36 2.19
CA SER A 84 8.13 3.50 3.28
C SER A 84 7.76 2.14 3.89
N ASN A 85 7.50 1.13 3.06
CA ASN A 85 7.22 -0.23 3.52
C ASN A 85 8.40 -0.82 4.29
N LEU A 86 9.63 -0.60 3.80
CA LEU A 86 10.84 -1.15 4.42
C LEU A 86 11.14 -0.49 5.77
N VAL A 87 11.02 0.84 5.86
CA VAL A 87 11.18 1.56 7.14
C VAL A 87 10.14 1.09 8.16
N ALA A 88 8.89 0.85 7.73
CA ALA A 88 7.85 0.30 8.61
C ALA A 88 8.19 -1.12 9.11
N LEU A 89 8.75 -1.99 8.25
CA LEU A 89 9.19 -3.32 8.64
C LEU A 89 10.38 -3.27 9.61
N VAL A 90 11.36 -2.40 9.35
CA VAL A 90 12.50 -2.17 10.25
C VAL A 90 12.03 -1.65 11.61
N LEU A 91 11.08 -0.71 11.62
CA LEU A 91 10.46 -0.23 12.86
C LEU A 91 9.73 -1.37 13.60
N MET A 92 8.93 -2.18 12.90
CA MET A 92 8.24 -3.32 13.50
C MET A 92 9.23 -4.32 14.11
N GLN A 93 10.32 -4.65 13.40
CA GLN A 93 11.38 -5.51 13.90
C GLN A 93 12.04 -4.93 15.15
N SER A 94 12.38 -3.64 15.15
CA SER A 94 12.95 -2.94 16.29
C SER A 94 12.03 -3.01 17.52
N LEU A 95 10.71 -2.81 17.33
CA LEU A 95 9.72 -2.93 18.39
C LEU A 95 9.59 -4.37 18.91
N MET A 96 9.58 -5.37 18.03
CA MET A 96 9.49 -6.78 18.42
C MET A 96 10.72 -7.25 19.21
N LYS A 97 11.91 -6.77 18.83
CA LYS A 97 13.17 -7.06 19.53
C LYS A 97 13.36 -6.19 20.79
N ASN A 98 12.53 -5.16 20.97
CA ASN A 98 12.70 -4.14 22.00
C ASN A 98 14.08 -3.46 21.96
N GLU A 99 14.60 -3.24 20.76
CA GLU A 99 15.91 -2.66 20.48
C GLU A 99 15.73 -1.42 19.58
N PRO A 100 15.64 -0.20 20.16
CA PRO A 100 15.45 1.01 19.38
C PRO A 100 16.69 1.34 18.54
N LEU A 101 16.52 1.44 17.23
CA LEU A 101 17.58 1.67 16.27
C LEU A 101 17.88 3.15 16.08
N LYS A 102 19.15 3.54 16.06
CA LYS A 102 19.61 4.85 15.60
C LYS A 102 19.44 4.99 14.10
N LEU A 103 19.41 6.23 13.62
CA LEU A 103 19.22 6.52 12.19
C LEU A 103 20.21 5.78 11.26
N ASP A 104 21.49 5.71 11.62
CA ASP A 104 22.48 4.98 10.81
C ASP A 104 22.22 3.45 10.76
N GLU A 105 21.70 2.90 11.86
CA GLU A 105 21.30 1.49 11.93
C GLU A 105 20.04 1.25 11.09
N VAL A 106 19.10 2.20 11.07
CA VAL A 106 17.93 2.14 10.19
C VAL A 106 18.35 2.11 8.72
N TYR A 107 19.32 2.93 8.30
CA TYR A 107 19.83 2.87 6.93
C TYR A 107 20.38 1.49 6.58
N THR A 108 21.18 0.94 7.48
CA THR A 108 21.83 -0.37 7.32
C THR A 108 20.80 -1.49 7.23
N GLU A 109 19.81 -1.50 8.12
CA GLU A 109 18.74 -2.51 8.13
C GLU A 109 17.83 -2.41 6.90
N VAL A 110 17.53 -1.18 6.45
CA VAL A 110 16.76 -0.99 5.20
C VAL A 110 17.56 -1.50 4.01
N GLU A 111 18.84 -1.14 3.87
CA GLU A 111 19.71 -1.65 2.80
C GLU A 111 19.79 -3.19 2.79
N TRP A 112 19.95 -3.80 3.96
CA TRP A 112 19.93 -5.26 4.10
C TRP A 112 18.59 -5.85 3.65
N MET A 113 17.47 -5.27 4.08
CA MET A 113 16.14 -5.74 3.70
C MET A 113 15.86 -5.62 2.19
N ILE A 114 16.39 -4.58 1.54
CA ILE A 114 16.35 -4.45 0.08
C ILE A 114 17.05 -5.64 -0.58
N GLN A 115 18.22 -6.03 -0.09
CA GLN A 115 18.99 -7.15 -0.63
C GLN A 115 18.22 -8.46 -0.48
N GLU A 116 17.69 -8.75 0.71
CA GLU A 116 16.90 -9.95 0.98
C GLU A 116 15.65 -10.04 0.09
N LEU A 117 14.90 -8.93 -0.03
CA LEU A 117 13.71 -8.89 -0.88
C LEU A 117 14.05 -9.11 -2.37
N ARG A 118 15.17 -8.56 -2.85
CA ARG A 118 15.65 -8.80 -4.22
C ARG A 118 16.02 -10.27 -4.45
N ILE A 119 16.65 -10.94 -3.47
CA ILE A 119 16.94 -12.38 -3.53
C ILE A 119 15.65 -13.20 -3.62
N LEU A 120 14.60 -12.79 -2.91
CA LEU A 120 13.27 -13.40 -2.96
C LEU A 120 12.48 -13.06 -4.24
N GLY A 121 13.06 -12.30 -5.17
CA GLY A 121 12.47 -11.94 -6.46
C GLY A 121 11.56 -10.71 -6.44
N ALA A 122 11.52 -9.97 -5.33
CA ALA A 122 10.77 -8.72 -5.26
C ALA A 122 11.49 -7.60 -6.01
N LYS A 123 10.71 -6.72 -6.65
CA LYS A 123 11.21 -5.48 -7.24
C LYS A 123 11.21 -4.39 -6.18
N VAL A 124 12.39 -3.86 -5.88
CA VAL A 124 12.55 -2.69 -5.01
C VAL A 124 13.10 -1.53 -5.83
N PHE A 125 12.32 -0.46 -5.93
CA PHE A 125 12.73 0.76 -6.62
C PHE A 125 13.41 1.71 -5.64
N GLU A 126 14.71 1.89 -5.79
CA GLU A 126 15.55 2.68 -4.90
C GLU A 126 16.75 3.23 -5.69
N ASN A 127 17.02 4.52 -5.52
CA ASN A 127 18.15 5.23 -6.15
C ASN A 127 19.06 5.93 -5.10
N ASP A 128 18.53 6.16 -3.90
CA ASP A 128 19.21 6.76 -2.76
C ASP A 128 18.46 6.38 -1.48
N VAL A 129 18.93 5.35 -0.78
CA VAL A 129 18.31 4.84 0.46
C VAL A 129 18.22 5.95 1.50
N LYS A 130 19.34 6.62 1.78
CA LYS A 130 19.43 7.59 2.88
C LYS A 130 18.49 8.76 2.66
N GLY A 131 18.57 9.40 1.49
CA GLY A 131 17.67 10.51 1.16
C GLY A 131 16.20 10.09 1.07
N SER A 132 15.93 8.83 0.71
CA SER A 132 14.56 8.28 0.74
C SER A 132 14.06 8.06 2.17
N VAL A 133 14.88 7.48 3.05
CA VAL A 133 14.53 7.27 4.46
C VAL A 133 14.30 8.61 5.16
N ASP A 134 15.20 9.58 4.99
CA ASP A 134 15.06 10.93 5.55
C ASP A 134 13.74 11.58 5.11
N ARG A 135 13.41 11.49 3.82
CA ARG A 135 12.15 12.00 3.28
C ARG A 135 10.94 11.30 3.91
N ILE A 136 10.99 9.97 4.06
CA ILE A 136 9.90 9.18 4.66
C ILE A 136 9.69 9.58 6.12
N LEU A 137 10.76 9.84 6.89
CA LEU A 137 10.65 10.30 8.27
C LEU A 137 10.00 11.68 8.37
N VAL A 138 10.20 12.56 7.38
CA VAL A 138 9.52 13.86 7.30
C VAL A 138 8.05 13.70 6.91
N VAL A 139 7.76 12.92 5.87
CA VAL A 139 6.41 12.70 5.34
C VAL A 139 5.51 11.99 6.36
N HIS A 140 6.04 10.94 7.00
CA HIS A 140 5.30 10.10 7.95
C HIS A 140 5.59 10.46 9.41
N GLN A 141 6.05 11.69 9.68
CA GLN A 141 6.40 12.18 11.01
C GLN A 141 5.28 12.08 12.06
N LYS A 142 4.01 11.94 11.63
CA LYS A 142 2.85 11.76 12.53
C LYS A 142 2.69 10.31 13.00
N MET A 143 3.34 9.36 12.33
CA MET A 143 3.29 7.92 12.64
C MET A 143 4.61 7.42 13.23
N MET A 144 5.74 7.88 12.71
CA MET A 144 7.08 7.47 13.15
C MET A 144 8.01 8.68 13.18
N LYS A 145 8.91 8.74 14.16
CA LYS A 145 9.90 9.82 14.28
C LYS A 145 11.17 9.34 14.95
N LEU A 146 12.21 10.17 14.88
CA LEU A 146 13.37 10.03 15.74
C LEU A 146 13.10 10.64 17.11
N ASP A 147 13.57 10.00 18.17
CA ASP A 147 13.56 10.57 19.52
C ASP A 147 14.74 11.52 19.76
N HIS A 148 14.87 12.01 20.99
CA HIS A 148 15.92 12.95 21.38
C HIS A 148 17.34 12.35 21.29
N GLU A 149 17.46 11.02 21.28
CA GLU A 149 18.73 10.32 21.10
C GLU A 149 18.95 9.90 19.64
N GLY A 150 18.08 10.33 18.72
CA GLY A 150 18.16 10.00 17.30
C GLY A 150 17.70 8.57 16.98
N ARG A 151 16.89 7.95 17.83
CA ARG A 151 16.39 6.58 17.64
C ARG A 151 14.99 6.56 17.05
N LEU A 152 14.75 5.67 16.09
CA LEU A 152 13.46 5.49 15.43
C LEU A 152 12.42 4.95 16.42
N LYS A 153 11.28 5.63 16.51
CA LYS A 153 10.16 5.24 17.36
C LYS A 153 8.82 5.44 16.65
N LEU A 154 7.88 4.55 16.98
CA LEU A 154 6.47 4.72 16.64
C LEU A 154 5.86 5.81 17.54
N ILE A 155 5.07 6.69 16.94
CA ILE A 155 4.25 7.63 17.70
C ILE A 155 2.96 6.92 18.08
N TYR A 156 2.84 6.57 19.35
CA TYR A 156 1.57 6.19 19.92
C TYR A 156 0.74 7.47 20.07
N ALA A 157 -0.24 7.66 19.19
CA ALA A 157 -1.34 8.54 19.55
C ALA A 157 -2.04 7.87 20.75
N ASN A 158 -1.96 8.46 21.93
CA ASN A 158 -2.84 8.06 23.02
C ASN A 158 -4.27 8.11 22.47
N PRO A 159 -5.06 7.02 22.52
CA PRO A 159 -6.48 7.05 22.14
C PRO A 159 -7.31 8.02 22.99
N THR A 160 -6.69 8.65 24.00
CA THR A 160 -7.32 9.34 25.10
C THR A 160 -6.93 10.81 25.14
N GLU A 161 -7.27 11.56 24.10
CA GLU A 161 -7.46 13.01 24.23
C GLU A 161 -8.49 13.50 23.20
N LEU A 162 -9.61 12.77 23.13
CA LEU A 162 -10.84 13.37 22.60
C LEU A 162 -11.17 14.55 23.51
N SER A 163 -11.16 15.77 22.95
CA SER A 163 -11.57 16.96 23.69
C SER A 163 -12.97 16.75 24.26
N ASP A 164 -13.26 17.36 25.40
CA ASP A 164 -14.56 17.18 26.06
C ASP A 164 -15.74 17.61 25.16
N GLU A 165 -15.49 18.48 24.18
CA GLU A 165 -16.44 18.82 23.11
C GLU A 165 -16.81 17.63 22.23
N VAL A 166 -15.84 16.80 21.84
CA VAL A 166 -16.09 15.61 21.00
C VAL A 166 -16.84 14.54 21.79
N LYS A 167 -16.48 14.33 23.07
CA LYS A 167 -17.22 13.45 23.98
C LYS A 167 -18.68 13.89 24.16
N LYS A 168 -18.92 15.21 24.24
CA LYS A 168 -20.27 15.78 24.40
C LYS A 168 -21.14 15.59 23.16
N LYS A 169 -20.56 15.65 21.95
CA LYS A 169 -21.28 15.37 20.69
C LYS A 169 -21.61 13.89 20.50
N MET A 170 -20.75 12.98 20.98
CA MET A 170 -21.00 11.54 20.88
C MET A 170 -22.10 11.05 21.83
N LYS A 171 -22.32 11.71 22.97
CA LYS A 171 -23.39 11.37 23.92
C LYS A 171 -24.81 11.76 23.46
N GLY A 172 -24.95 12.47 22.33
CA GLY A 172 -26.24 12.94 21.81
C GLY A 172 -26.92 12.03 20.78
N THR A 173 -26.42 10.81 20.56
CA THR A 173 -27.02 9.88 19.60
C THR A 173 -27.22 8.51 20.24
N ILE A 174 -28.24 8.40 21.09
CA ILE A 174 -29.00 7.17 21.37
C ILE A 174 -30.45 7.59 21.46
#